data_AF-A0A9D3NH60-F1
#
_entry.id   AF-A0A9D3NH60-F1
#
_cell.length_a   1.000
_cell.length_b   1.000
_cell.length_c   1.000
_cell.angle_alpha   90.00
_cell.angle_beta   90.00
_cell.angle_gamma   90.00
#
_symmetry.space_group_name_H-M   'P 1'
#
loop_
_entity.id
_entity.type
_entity.pdbx_description
1 polymer ?
#
loop_
_entity_poly.entity_id
_entity_poly.type
_entity_poly.pdbx_seq_one_letter_code
_entity_poly.pdbx_strand_id
1 'polypeptide(L)'
;MSQNEPNPNKPTDHSDRSEVHLSQDLAEVHESNAVLSDGHKQLDMQRQEFDCKLQEAAAQNGKVAELERMLLELKEHEQRNTALLETLMDHLQQNGQDIHQSTDSRHRIPKSEERVIEKFVPVYSCGVLSTEISTLRLSYLQSGGKDPQILAHLQCLLDAAIKLEMQAGKTPLPKTKRQRDKYLSRELASVELENQRLEEEIMKMELRTTPNFRPAEQEMRAAKTDIALLKHEIEMNRLRKRLMSRKMASVVTFPPLEEPRSSSLTKHLRKESDPSHYDPTTGFVVFYDFLLGLCPSYRVCRLMVGIYSGDVCLGSPSILPPVYCDSVSSPRHGEEGKAILATKQAVPEVQPASSISLVMQLQASGGYDIYGYEVTHLAPRGWLKLHLFDHHNRLITGRWKIPVRLLPAKPSMTMAEVNAVPQLDNAELYLRIVSARQAEIQSSVPISINNAGIYQYPPVQTPRPPVDMQESHEAVRSPDVQSELVHASTFNQRLVNTAS
;
A
#
# COMPACT_ATOMS: atom_id res chain seq x y z
N MET A 1 -97.28 -66.17 -16.17
CA MET A 1 -97.89 -65.05 -15.43
C MET A 1 -97.33 -65.06 -14.03
N SER A 2 -96.83 -63.90 -13.59
CA SER A 2 -96.71 -63.40 -12.21
C SER A 2 -95.97 -64.18 -11.11
N GLN A 3 -94.93 -63.49 -10.59
CA GLN A 3 -94.74 -63.06 -9.18
C GLN A 3 -93.79 -63.81 -8.22
N ASN A 4 -92.83 -63.00 -7.73
CA ASN A 4 -92.28 -62.83 -6.37
C ASN A 4 -91.66 -63.99 -5.56
N GLU A 5 -90.31 -63.86 -5.35
CA GLU A 5 -89.52 -63.72 -4.09
C GLU A 5 -89.91 -64.45 -2.76
N PRO A 6 -89.04 -64.58 -1.71
CA PRO A 6 -87.63 -64.13 -1.53
C PRO A 6 -86.64 -65.07 -0.75
N ASN A 7 -85.36 -64.62 -0.67
CA ASN A 7 -84.28 -64.85 0.34
C ASN A 7 -83.65 -66.27 0.53
N PRO A 8 -82.36 -66.44 0.95
CA PRO A 8 -81.55 -65.56 1.80
C PRO A 8 -80.03 -65.41 1.47
N ASN A 9 -79.36 -64.54 2.26
CA ASN A 9 -77.93 -64.57 2.67
C ASN A 9 -76.93 -63.52 2.10
N LYS A 10 -76.64 -62.51 2.94
CA LYS A 10 -75.26 -62.03 3.27
C LYS A 10 -74.76 -62.88 4.46
N PRO A 11 -73.46 -63.10 4.74
CA PRO A 11 -72.38 -62.10 4.86
C PRO A 11 -71.04 -62.56 4.18
N THR A 12 -69.93 -61.83 4.08
CA THR A 12 -69.11 -61.29 5.18
C THR A 12 -67.99 -60.36 4.66
N ASP A 13 -67.70 -59.36 5.48
CA ASP A 13 -66.87 -58.17 5.28
C ASP A 13 -65.46 -58.37 5.87
N HIS A 14 -64.62 -59.18 5.19
CA HIS A 14 -63.29 -59.58 5.71
C HIS A 14 -62.11 -59.32 4.78
N SER A 15 -62.32 -58.82 3.55
CA SER A 15 -61.23 -58.59 2.60
C SER A 15 -60.48 -57.28 2.87
N ASP A 16 -61.21 -56.20 3.18
CA ASP A 16 -60.61 -54.85 3.28
C ASP A 16 -59.68 -54.66 4.49
N ARG A 17 -59.86 -55.45 5.57
CA ARG A 17 -59.03 -55.30 6.78
C ARG A 17 -57.66 -55.97 6.65
N SER A 18 -57.52 -56.96 5.77
CA SER A 18 -56.24 -57.66 5.54
C SER A 18 -55.33 -56.88 4.58
N GLU A 19 -55.92 -56.19 3.61
CA GLU A 19 -55.16 -55.41 2.62
C GLU A 19 -54.56 -54.13 3.22
N VAL A 20 -55.27 -53.51 4.17
CA VAL A 20 -54.77 -52.36 4.95
C VAL A 20 -53.61 -52.76 5.88
N HIS A 21 -53.69 -53.92 6.55
CA HIS A 21 -52.59 -54.41 7.39
C HIS A 21 -51.35 -54.77 6.57
N LEU A 22 -51.51 -55.42 5.41
CA LEU A 22 -50.38 -55.77 4.54
C LEU A 22 -49.69 -54.52 3.97
N SER A 23 -50.47 -53.48 3.65
CA SER A 23 -49.95 -52.19 3.16
C SER A 23 -49.20 -51.42 4.24
N GLN A 24 -49.66 -51.52 5.50
CA GLN A 24 -49.03 -50.88 6.65
C GLN A 24 -47.72 -51.59 7.03
N ASP A 25 -47.69 -52.92 7.01
CA ASP A 25 -46.48 -53.72 7.27
C ASP A 25 -45.40 -53.47 6.20
N LEU A 26 -45.79 -53.33 4.92
CA LEU A 26 -44.85 -52.98 3.85
C LEU A 26 -44.26 -51.58 4.04
N ALA A 27 -45.07 -50.60 4.45
CA ALA A 27 -44.60 -49.25 4.74
C ALA A 27 -43.61 -49.22 5.91
N GLU A 28 -43.87 -49.98 6.97
CA GLU A 28 -42.99 -50.06 8.15
C GLU A 28 -41.64 -50.74 7.84
N VAL A 29 -41.64 -51.74 6.95
CA VAL A 29 -40.40 -52.37 6.44
C VAL A 29 -39.61 -51.41 5.55
N HIS A 30 -40.28 -50.62 4.70
CA HIS A 30 -39.63 -49.59 3.89
C HIS A 30 -39.04 -48.47 4.73
N GLU A 31 -39.73 -48.03 5.77
CA GLU A 31 -39.23 -47.03 6.72
C GLU A 31 -38.02 -47.56 7.51
N SER A 32 -38.09 -48.80 8.01
CA SER A 32 -36.97 -49.44 8.70
C SER A 32 -35.74 -49.62 7.80
N ASN A 33 -35.95 -50.01 6.53
CA ASN A 33 -34.86 -50.13 5.55
C ASN A 33 -34.28 -48.76 5.15
N ALA A 34 -35.09 -47.70 5.11
CA ALA A 34 -34.60 -46.35 4.86
C ALA A 34 -33.72 -45.86 6.02
N VAL A 35 -34.15 -46.08 7.27
CA VAL A 35 -33.37 -45.73 8.47
C VAL A 35 -32.04 -46.50 8.53
N LEU A 36 -32.05 -47.79 8.19
CA LEU A 36 -30.82 -48.60 8.10
C LEU A 36 -29.90 -48.13 6.97
N SER A 37 -30.46 -47.75 5.81
CA SER A 37 -29.71 -47.21 4.67
C SER A 37 -29.06 -45.88 5.01
N ASP A 38 -29.77 -44.99 5.70
CA ASP A 38 -29.23 -43.70 6.13
C ASP A 38 -28.19 -43.88 7.24
N GLY A 39 -28.38 -44.84 8.15
CA GLY A 39 -27.35 -45.25 9.11
C GLY A 39 -26.07 -45.77 8.45
N HIS A 40 -26.20 -46.54 7.37
CA HIS A 40 -25.05 -47.05 6.61
C HIS A 40 -24.29 -45.93 5.89
N LYS A 41 -25.01 -45.00 5.24
CA LYS A 41 -24.40 -43.81 4.62
C LYS A 41 -23.67 -42.93 5.64
N GLN A 42 -24.24 -42.77 6.85
CA GLN A 42 -23.61 -41.99 7.91
C GLN A 42 -22.30 -42.63 8.39
N LEU A 43 -22.27 -43.96 8.55
CA LEU A 43 -21.06 -44.69 8.93
C LEU A 43 -19.98 -44.64 7.85
N ASP A 44 -20.37 -44.71 6.57
CA ASP A 44 -19.43 -44.59 5.46
C ASP A 44 -18.84 -43.18 5.36
N MET A 45 -19.66 -42.15 5.58
CA MET A 45 -19.17 -40.77 5.66
C MET A 45 -18.19 -40.58 6.82
N GLN A 46 -18.47 -41.16 7.99
CA GLN A 46 -17.54 -41.13 9.12
C GLN A 46 -16.23 -41.87 8.83
N ARG A 47 -16.29 -43.04 8.16
CA ARG A 47 -15.08 -43.75 7.73
C ARG A 47 -14.21 -42.90 6.80
N GLN A 48 -14.82 -42.27 5.80
CA GLN A 48 -14.11 -41.37 4.88
C GLN A 48 -13.51 -40.16 5.61
N GLU A 49 -14.20 -39.60 6.60
CA GLU A 49 -13.67 -38.51 7.42
C GLU A 49 -12.45 -38.95 8.25
N PHE A 50 -12.49 -40.15 8.83
CA PHE A 50 -11.36 -40.72 9.56
C PHE A 50 -10.15 -40.99 8.66
N ASP A 51 -10.37 -41.53 7.47
CA ASP A 51 -9.30 -41.78 6.50
C ASP A 51 -8.65 -40.47 6.03
N CYS A 52 -9.44 -39.43 5.78
CA CYS A 52 -8.94 -38.09 5.48
C CYS A 52 -8.07 -37.53 6.61
N LYS A 53 -8.52 -37.63 7.88
CA LYS A 53 -7.75 -37.16 9.05
C LYS A 53 -6.45 -37.95 9.26
N LEU A 54 -6.48 -39.27 9.03
CA LEU A 54 -5.29 -40.12 9.11
C LEU A 54 -4.26 -39.75 8.03
N GLN A 55 -4.71 -39.48 6.81
CA GLN A 55 -3.83 -39.07 5.72
C GLN A 55 -3.23 -37.68 5.97
N GLU A 56 -3.99 -36.76 6.55
CA GLU A 56 -3.50 -35.44 6.97
C GLU A 56 -2.45 -35.56 8.08
N ALA A 57 -2.70 -36.39 9.10
CA ALA A 57 -1.74 -36.65 10.17
C ALA A 57 -0.44 -37.29 9.66
N ALA A 58 -0.54 -38.24 8.71
CA ALA A 58 0.63 -38.84 8.06
C ALA A 58 1.44 -37.81 7.25
N ALA A 59 0.77 -36.88 6.55
CA ALA A 59 1.42 -35.79 5.83
C ALA A 59 2.11 -34.79 6.77
N GLN A 60 1.51 -34.49 7.93
CA GLN A 60 2.13 -33.66 8.96
C GLN A 60 3.38 -34.31 9.56
N ASN A 61 3.36 -35.62 9.81
CA ASN A 61 4.55 -36.36 10.26
C ASN A 61 5.71 -36.28 9.25
N GLY A 62 5.43 -36.29 7.95
CA GLY A 62 6.45 -36.08 6.92
C GLY A 62 7.11 -34.69 7.00
N LYS A 63 6.34 -33.64 7.32
CA LYS A 63 6.86 -32.28 7.53
C LYS A 63 7.68 -32.17 8.82
N VAL A 64 7.29 -32.89 9.87
CA VAL A 64 8.08 -32.95 11.13
C VAL A 64 9.44 -33.59 10.87
N ALA A 65 9.51 -34.69 10.13
CA ALA A 65 10.78 -35.32 9.76
C ALA A 65 11.66 -34.40 8.87
N GLU A 66 11.04 -33.56 8.04
CA GLU A 66 11.77 -32.56 7.23
C GLU A 66 12.34 -31.42 8.10
N LEU A 67 11.57 -30.95 9.10
CA LEU A 67 12.03 -29.97 10.08
C LEU A 67 13.17 -30.51 10.95
N GLU A 68 13.09 -31.77 11.40
CA GLU A 68 14.15 -32.42 12.16
C GLU A 68 15.46 -32.53 11.36
N ARG A 69 15.37 -32.84 10.06
CA ARG A 69 16.54 -32.85 9.16
C ARG A 69 17.13 -31.44 9.01
N MET A 70 16.31 -30.41 8.79
CA MET A 70 16.81 -29.03 8.68
C MET A 70 17.43 -28.54 9.99
N LEU A 71 16.91 -28.93 11.15
CA LEU A 71 17.52 -28.62 12.44
C LEU A 71 18.89 -29.28 12.60
N LEU A 72 19.04 -30.52 12.13
CA LEU A 72 20.33 -31.22 12.14
C LEU A 72 21.36 -30.50 11.25
N GLU A 73 20.95 -30.08 10.06
CA GLU A 73 21.80 -29.33 9.11
C GLU A 73 22.19 -27.95 9.67
N LEU A 74 21.25 -27.23 10.30
CA LEU A 74 21.54 -25.96 10.96
C LEU A 74 22.55 -26.12 12.10
N LYS A 75 22.42 -27.17 12.91
CA LYS A 75 23.35 -27.46 14.00
C LYS A 75 24.76 -27.79 13.48
N GLU A 76 24.85 -28.53 12.38
CA GLU A 76 26.12 -28.82 11.73
C GLU A 76 26.75 -27.54 11.14
N HIS A 77 25.92 -26.66 10.57
CA HIS A 77 26.38 -25.36 10.06
C HIS A 77 26.87 -24.44 11.20
N GLU A 78 26.19 -24.42 12.33
CA GLU A 78 26.61 -23.69 13.54
C GLU A 78 27.95 -24.22 14.07
N GLN A 79 28.14 -25.55 14.08
CA GLN A 79 29.40 -26.17 14.49
C GLN A 79 30.56 -25.82 13.54
N ARG A 80 30.31 -25.81 12.23
CA ARG A 80 31.34 -25.36 11.25
C ARG A 80 31.69 -23.89 11.44
N ASN A 81 30.69 -23.05 11.69
CA ASN A 81 30.91 -21.62 11.85
C ASN A 81 31.68 -21.30 13.15
N THR A 82 31.38 -22.01 14.24
CA THR A 82 32.13 -21.91 15.49
C THR A 82 33.59 -22.35 15.33
N ALA A 83 33.86 -23.45 14.63
CA ALA A 83 35.23 -23.89 14.34
C ALA A 83 36.02 -22.89 13.45
N LEU A 84 35.35 -22.26 12.49
CA LEU A 84 35.95 -21.19 11.67
C LEU A 84 36.27 -19.96 12.52
N LEU A 85 35.37 -19.56 13.40
CA LEU A 85 35.60 -18.44 14.33
C LEU A 85 36.77 -18.73 15.28
N GLU A 86 36.89 -19.96 15.77
CA GLU A 86 38.01 -20.39 16.60
C GLU A 86 39.34 -20.32 15.82
N THR A 87 39.36 -20.79 14.58
CA THR A 87 40.53 -20.70 13.69
C THR A 87 40.93 -19.25 13.41
N LEU A 88 39.96 -18.35 13.21
CA LEU A 88 40.21 -16.92 13.01
C LEU A 88 40.74 -16.26 14.29
N MET A 89 40.23 -16.66 15.45
CA MET A 89 40.70 -16.18 16.74
C MET A 89 42.17 -16.60 16.99
N ASP A 90 42.52 -17.85 16.66
CA ASP A 90 43.90 -18.35 16.75
C ASP A 90 44.83 -17.59 15.79
N HIS A 91 44.38 -17.30 14.56
CA HIS A 91 45.14 -16.51 13.59
C HIS A 91 45.39 -15.07 14.07
N LEU A 92 44.39 -14.45 14.72
CA LEU A 92 44.53 -13.11 15.28
C LEU A 92 45.44 -13.09 16.51
N GLN A 93 45.44 -14.14 17.33
CA GLN A 93 46.38 -14.28 18.45
C GLN A 93 47.82 -14.49 17.97
N GLN A 94 48.04 -15.29 16.91
CA GLN A 94 49.35 -15.47 16.29
C GLN A 94 49.88 -14.17 15.67
N ASN A 95 49.05 -13.45 14.89
CA ASN A 95 49.44 -12.16 14.33
C ASN A 95 49.65 -11.07 15.39
N GLY A 96 49.00 -11.16 16.55
CA GLY A 96 49.23 -10.26 17.69
C GLY A 96 50.58 -10.45 18.37
N GLN A 97 51.17 -11.66 18.30
CA GLN A 97 52.50 -11.93 18.87
C GLN A 97 53.65 -11.46 17.97
N ASP A 98 53.46 -11.43 16.64
CA ASP A 98 54.48 -10.95 15.69
C ASP A 98 54.66 -9.41 15.73
N ILE A 99 53.67 -8.66 16.20
CA ILE A 99 53.74 -7.19 16.30
C ILE A 99 54.62 -6.72 17.46
N HIS A 100 54.92 -7.57 18.46
CA HIS A 100 55.72 -7.20 19.64
C HIS A 100 57.24 -7.38 19.50
N GLN A 101 57.76 -7.86 18.37
CA GLN A 101 59.21 -8.03 18.17
C GLN A 101 59.86 -7.11 17.13
N SER A 102 59.11 -6.18 16.51
CA SER A 102 59.69 -5.27 15.52
C SER A 102 59.02 -3.91 15.50
N THR A 103 59.38 -3.03 16.43
CA THR A 103 59.36 -1.58 16.21
C THR A 103 60.19 -0.88 17.28
N ASP A 104 61.50 -0.77 17.04
CA ASP A 104 62.32 0.27 17.66
C ASP A 104 62.80 1.18 16.53
N SER A 105 62.01 2.18 16.16
CA SER A 105 62.45 3.37 15.40
C SER A 105 61.36 4.43 15.34
N ARG A 106 61.67 5.52 16.05
CA ARG A 106 60.98 6.79 16.23
C ARG A 106 60.49 7.40 14.91
N HIS A 107 59.24 7.85 14.86
CA HIS A 107 58.90 9.14 14.25
C HIS A 107 57.63 9.75 14.90
N ARG A 108 57.76 11.03 15.29
CA ARG A 108 56.75 11.88 15.91
C ARG A 108 55.68 12.29 14.89
N ILE A 109 54.40 12.25 15.28
CA ILE A 109 53.29 12.94 14.60
C ILE A 109 52.75 14.01 15.56
N PRO A 110 52.54 15.27 15.12
CA PRO A 110 51.86 16.26 15.94
C PRO A 110 50.34 16.03 15.92
N LYS A 111 49.72 16.21 17.09
CA LYS A 111 48.29 16.13 17.31
C LYS A 111 47.55 17.16 16.44
N SER A 112 46.63 16.70 15.60
CA SER A 112 45.55 17.51 15.04
C SER A 112 44.24 16.81 15.35
N GLU A 113 43.43 17.45 16.18
CA GLU A 113 42.04 17.09 16.42
C GLU A 113 41.25 17.34 15.13
N GLU A 114 40.91 16.28 14.41
CA GLU A 114 39.97 16.38 13.30
C GLU A 114 38.96 15.24 13.45
N ARG A 115 37.71 15.63 13.73
CA ARG A 115 36.57 14.71 13.81
C ARG A 115 36.38 14.09 12.45
N VAL A 116 36.90 12.88 12.26
CA VAL A 116 36.56 12.06 11.10
C VAL A 116 35.12 11.63 11.28
N ILE A 117 34.23 12.30 10.54
CA ILE A 117 32.88 11.82 10.28
C ILE A 117 33.07 10.50 9.53
N GLU A 118 32.98 9.39 10.24
CA GLU A 118 32.82 8.06 9.64
C GLU A 118 31.55 8.10 8.80
N LYS A 119 31.71 8.34 7.50
CA LYS A 119 30.68 8.11 6.50
C LYS A 119 30.51 6.61 6.37
N PHE A 120 29.75 6.03 7.28
CA PHE A 120 29.24 4.68 7.15
C PHE A 120 28.29 4.69 5.94
N VAL A 121 28.74 4.19 4.79
CA VAL A 121 27.89 3.92 3.63
C VAL A 121 27.37 2.50 3.80
N PRO A 122 26.07 2.29 4.10
CA PRO A 122 25.51 0.96 4.11
C PRO A 122 25.46 0.47 2.66
N VAL A 123 26.29 -0.52 2.34
CA VAL A 123 26.22 -1.23 1.07
C VAL A 123 25.01 -2.17 1.15
N TYR A 124 23.98 -1.85 0.36
CA TYR A 124 22.89 -2.78 0.09
C TYR A 124 23.44 -3.86 -0.85
N SER A 125 23.67 -5.06 -0.32
CA SER A 125 24.11 -6.23 -1.08
C SER A 125 22.95 -6.78 -1.93
N CYS A 126 22.92 -6.37 -3.20
CA CYS A 126 22.23 -7.09 -4.28
C CYS A 126 22.96 -6.84 -5.63
N GLY A 127 24.26 -7.14 -5.66
CA GLY A 127 25.11 -7.06 -6.86
C GLY A 127 25.93 -8.34 -7.04
N VAL A 128 26.37 -8.61 -8.26
CA VAL A 128 27.34 -9.68 -8.56
C VAL A 128 28.66 -9.44 -7.84
N LEU A 129 29.37 -10.51 -7.45
CA LEU A 129 30.58 -10.47 -6.61
C LEU A 129 31.68 -9.57 -7.20
N SER A 130 31.81 -9.56 -8.52
CA SER A 130 32.74 -8.67 -9.25
C SER A 130 32.44 -7.19 -9.02
N THR A 131 31.17 -6.81 -8.86
CA THR A 131 30.75 -5.44 -8.59
C THR A 131 31.04 -5.07 -7.13
N GLU A 132 30.81 -5.97 -6.18
CA GLU A 132 31.15 -5.74 -4.77
C GLU A 132 32.65 -5.52 -4.57
N ILE A 133 33.51 -6.35 -5.19
CA ILE A 133 34.97 -6.19 -5.11
C ILE A 133 35.44 -4.90 -5.79
N SER A 134 34.79 -4.49 -6.89
CA SER A 134 35.07 -3.19 -7.54
C SER A 134 34.73 -2.01 -6.64
N THR A 135 33.58 -2.07 -5.95
CA THR A 135 33.17 -1.01 -5.02
C THR A 135 34.10 -0.93 -3.82
N LEU A 136 34.58 -2.06 -3.30
CA LEU A 136 35.56 -2.12 -2.22
C LEU A 136 36.87 -1.44 -2.64
N ARG A 137 37.37 -1.71 -3.85
CA ARG A 137 38.56 -1.05 -4.40
C ARG A 137 38.38 0.46 -4.56
N LEU A 138 37.22 0.90 -5.03
CA LEU A 138 36.92 2.32 -5.19
C LEU A 138 36.84 3.04 -3.84
N SER A 139 36.21 2.42 -2.85
CA SER A 139 36.14 2.92 -1.47
C SER A 139 37.53 3.04 -0.83
N TYR A 140 38.39 2.05 -1.04
CA TYR A 140 39.77 2.07 -0.55
C TYR A 140 40.57 3.24 -1.16
N LEU A 141 40.45 3.46 -2.47
CA LEU A 141 41.09 4.60 -3.16
C LEU A 141 40.53 5.95 -2.69
N GLN A 142 39.21 6.07 -2.52
CA GLN A 142 38.55 7.28 -2.04
C GLN A 142 38.90 7.63 -0.59
N SER A 143 39.18 6.62 0.23
CA SER A 143 39.66 6.77 1.60
C SER A 143 41.15 7.12 1.68
N GLY A 144 41.81 7.36 0.54
CA GLY A 144 43.23 7.72 0.45
C GLY A 144 44.19 6.53 0.44
N GLY A 145 43.68 5.30 0.35
CA GLY A 145 44.47 4.07 0.26
C GLY A 145 45.29 4.01 -1.02
N LYS A 146 46.61 3.81 -0.88
CA LYS A 146 47.58 3.77 -2.00
C LYS A 146 48.52 2.57 -1.95
N ASP A 147 48.30 1.63 -1.01
CA ASP A 147 49.14 0.44 -0.91
C ASP A 147 49.03 -0.42 -2.19
N PRO A 148 50.14 -0.62 -2.93
CA PRO A 148 50.13 -1.41 -4.15
C PRO A 148 49.82 -2.89 -3.91
N GLN A 149 50.12 -3.44 -2.72
CA GLN A 149 49.85 -4.86 -2.41
C GLN A 149 48.34 -5.09 -2.26
N ILE A 150 47.64 -4.19 -1.58
CA ILE A 150 46.18 -4.24 -1.41
C ILE A 150 45.48 -4.03 -2.75
N LEU A 151 45.96 -3.08 -3.57
CA LEU A 151 45.40 -2.86 -4.90
C LEU A 151 45.62 -4.05 -5.84
N ALA A 152 46.79 -4.70 -5.77
CA ALA A 152 47.06 -5.93 -6.51
C ALA A 152 46.16 -7.08 -6.04
N HIS A 153 45.98 -7.23 -4.73
CA HIS A 153 45.12 -8.26 -4.16
C HIS A 153 43.65 -8.09 -4.56
N LEU A 154 43.13 -6.86 -4.48
CA LEU A 154 41.77 -6.52 -4.93
C LEU A 154 41.60 -6.73 -6.44
N GLN A 155 42.63 -6.46 -7.24
CA GLN A 155 42.62 -6.76 -8.67
C GLN A 155 42.61 -8.28 -8.94
N CYS A 156 43.41 -9.06 -8.22
CA CYS A 156 43.40 -10.52 -8.35
C CYS A 156 42.05 -11.13 -7.93
N LEU A 157 41.43 -10.62 -6.86
CA LEU A 157 40.10 -11.01 -6.42
C LEU A 157 39.03 -10.66 -7.45
N LEU A 158 39.12 -9.47 -8.06
CA LEU A 158 38.23 -9.05 -9.14
C LEU A 158 38.32 -10.00 -10.34
N ASP A 159 39.53 -10.30 -10.78
CA ASP A 159 39.77 -11.20 -11.91
C ASP A 159 39.29 -12.63 -11.60
N ALA A 160 39.44 -13.08 -10.35
CA ALA A 160 38.92 -14.36 -9.89
C ALA A 160 37.38 -14.39 -9.87
N ALA A 161 36.74 -13.33 -9.38
CA ALA A 161 35.28 -13.21 -9.35
C ALA A 161 34.68 -13.16 -10.76
N ILE A 162 35.28 -12.41 -11.69
CA ILE A 162 34.86 -12.37 -13.09
C ILE A 162 35.00 -13.76 -13.74
N LYS A 163 36.10 -14.47 -13.46
CA LYS A 163 36.28 -15.85 -13.96
C LYS A 163 35.26 -16.81 -13.39
N LEU A 164 34.91 -16.70 -12.11
CA LEU A 164 33.87 -17.50 -11.47
C LEU A 164 32.48 -17.22 -12.05
N GLU A 165 32.16 -15.96 -12.31
CA GLU A 165 30.89 -15.54 -12.92
C GLU A 165 30.79 -15.99 -14.40
N MET A 166 31.88 -15.91 -15.15
CA MET A 166 31.95 -16.39 -16.53
C MET A 166 31.92 -17.92 -16.64
N GLN A 167 32.46 -18.64 -15.65
CA GLN A 167 32.40 -20.11 -15.58
C GLN A 167 31.03 -20.60 -15.10
N ALA A 168 30.36 -19.87 -14.20
CA ALA A 168 28.98 -20.12 -13.80
C ALA A 168 27.97 -19.98 -14.96
N GLY A 169 28.35 -19.29 -16.04
CA GLY A 169 27.58 -19.22 -17.29
C GLY A 169 27.69 -20.44 -18.22
N LYS A 170 28.55 -21.43 -17.95
CA LYS A 170 28.86 -22.53 -18.89
C LYS A 170 28.79 -23.96 -18.34
N THR A 171 28.43 -24.17 -17.07
CA THR A 171 28.11 -25.51 -16.54
C THR A 171 26.81 -25.49 -15.72
N PRO A 172 25.90 -26.45 -15.91
CA PRO A 172 24.55 -26.37 -15.37
C PRO A 172 24.48 -26.87 -13.93
N LEU A 173 24.07 -26.02 -12.99
CA LEU A 173 23.58 -26.36 -11.63
C LEU A 173 22.74 -25.19 -11.07
N PRO A 174 21.79 -25.39 -10.13
CA PRO A 174 20.64 -26.27 -10.10
C PRO A 174 19.32 -25.50 -10.34
N LYS A 175 18.26 -26.26 -10.62
CA LYS A 175 16.96 -25.83 -11.14
C LYS A 175 16.03 -25.34 -10.02
N THR A 176 15.55 -24.09 -10.05
CA THR A 176 14.27 -23.74 -9.38
C THR A 176 13.35 -22.75 -10.08
N LYS A 177 13.72 -22.10 -11.21
CA LYS A 177 12.77 -21.16 -11.86
C LYS A 177 12.59 -21.25 -13.37
N ARG A 178 13.51 -21.83 -14.14
CA ARG A 178 13.39 -21.83 -15.62
C ARG A 178 12.69 -23.05 -16.24
N GLN A 179 12.37 -24.09 -15.47
CA GLN A 179 11.65 -25.26 -16.00
C GLN A 179 10.12 -25.11 -15.92
N ARG A 180 9.61 -24.30 -14.97
CA ARG A 180 8.18 -23.97 -14.91
C ARG A 180 7.73 -23.24 -16.16
N ASP A 181 8.49 -22.25 -16.64
CA ASP A 181 8.05 -21.47 -17.80
C ASP A 181 7.94 -22.30 -19.08
N LYS A 182 8.87 -23.23 -19.35
CA LYS A 182 8.77 -24.10 -20.54
C LYS A 182 7.69 -25.18 -20.43
N TYR A 183 7.41 -25.69 -19.24
CA TYR A 183 6.34 -26.68 -19.02
C TYR A 183 4.97 -26.02 -19.03
N LEU A 184 4.84 -24.86 -18.38
CA LEU A 184 3.65 -24.00 -18.41
C LEU A 184 3.38 -23.49 -19.81
N SER A 185 4.38 -23.07 -20.60
CA SER A 185 4.16 -22.67 -21.99
C SER A 185 3.69 -23.83 -22.88
N ARG A 186 4.11 -25.07 -22.60
CA ARG A 186 3.66 -26.25 -23.34
C ARG A 186 2.25 -26.69 -22.93
N GLU A 187 1.96 -26.63 -21.64
CA GLU A 187 0.64 -26.94 -21.06
C GLU A 187 -0.40 -25.89 -21.47
N LEU A 188 -0.03 -24.60 -21.45
CA LEU A 188 -0.86 -23.51 -21.95
C LEU A 188 -1.15 -23.65 -23.45
N ALA A 189 -0.17 -24.06 -24.24
CA ALA A 189 -0.37 -24.32 -25.67
C ALA A 189 -1.29 -25.53 -25.92
N SER A 190 -1.22 -26.59 -25.10
CA SER A 190 -2.16 -27.72 -25.21
C SER A 190 -3.57 -27.36 -24.75
N VAL A 191 -3.71 -26.55 -23.70
CA VAL A 191 -5.00 -26.08 -23.19
C VAL A 191 -5.64 -25.13 -24.20
N GLU A 192 -4.87 -24.24 -24.82
CA GLU A 192 -5.35 -23.32 -25.87
C GLU A 192 -5.88 -24.08 -27.10
N LEU A 193 -5.19 -25.14 -27.51
CA LEU A 193 -5.61 -25.95 -28.66
C LEU A 193 -6.88 -26.76 -28.35
N GLU A 194 -7.02 -27.27 -27.13
CA GLU A 194 -8.26 -27.89 -26.67
C GLU A 194 -9.40 -26.86 -26.55
N ASN A 195 -9.11 -25.64 -26.11
CA ASN A 195 -10.09 -24.55 -26.06
C ASN A 195 -10.60 -24.20 -27.45
N GLN A 196 -9.72 -24.09 -28.45
CA GLN A 196 -10.12 -23.86 -29.84
C GLN A 196 -10.99 -24.99 -30.39
N ARG A 197 -10.67 -26.24 -30.06
CA ARG A 197 -11.49 -27.39 -30.44
C ARG A 197 -12.87 -27.35 -29.77
N LEU A 198 -12.93 -27.02 -28.48
CA LEU A 198 -14.18 -26.88 -27.75
C LEU A 198 -15.01 -25.69 -28.26
N GLU A 199 -14.37 -24.58 -28.65
CA GLU A 199 -15.02 -23.44 -29.30
C GLU A 199 -15.62 -23.83 -30.66
N GLU A 200 -14.90 -24.61 -31.47
CA GLU A 200 -15.43 -25.15 -32.73
C GLU A 200 -16.59 -26.14 -32.49
N GLU A 201 -16.52 -26.95 -31.43
CA GLU A 201 -17.59 -27.88 -31.07
C GLU A 201 -18.83 -27.16 -30.52
N ILE A 202 -18.64 -26.11 -29.72
CA ILE A 202 -19.70 -25.20 -29.26
C ILE A 202 -20.32 -24.49 -30.46
N MET A 203 -19.51 -23.94 -31.37
CA MET A 203 -20.00 -23.29 -32.59
C MET A 203 -20.81 -24.27 -33.44
N LYS A 204 -20.39 -25.54 -33.51
CA LYS A 204 -21.10 -26.61 -34.23
C LYS A 204 -22.37 -27.07 -33.52
N MET A 205 -22.38 -27.06 -32.18
CA MET A 205 -23.58 -27.30 -31.37
C MET A 205 -24.58 -26.14 -31.52
N GLU A 206 -24.13 -24.90 -31.49
CA GLU A 206 -24.94 -23.71 -31.77
C GLU A 206 -25.54 -23.76 -33.19
N LEU A 207 -24.77 -24.18 -34.19
CA LEU A 207 -25.25 -24.32 -35.57
C LEU A 207 -26.25 -25.48 -35.73
N ARG A 208 -26.15 -26.52 -34.90
CA ARG A 208 -27.11 -27.64 -34.85
C ARG A 208 -28.38 -27.31 -34.05
N THR A 209 -28.42 -26.17 -33.37
CA THR A 209 -29.55 -25.79 -32.53
C THR A 209 -30.59 -25.01 -33.34
N THR A 210 -31.51 -25.74 -33.99
CA THR A 210 -32.88 -25.27 -34.29
C THR A 210 -33.85 -26.45 -34.21
N PRO A 211 -35.17 -26.26 -34.03
CA PRO A 211 -35.91 -25.16 -33.40
C PRO A 211 -36.91 -25.72 -32.36
N ASN A 212 -36.86 -25.36 -31.07
CA ASN A 212 -38.04 -25.58 -30.19
C ASN A 212 -38.12 -24.82 -28.86
N PHE A 213 -37.39 -23.71 -28.67
CA PHE A 213 -37.56 -22.87 -27.47
C PHE A 213 -37.22 -21.40 -27.76
N ARG A 214 -38.16 -20.60 -28.31
CA ARG A 214 -37.97 -19.14 -28.42
C ARG A 214 -39.28 -18.35 -28.30
N PRO A 215 -39.67 -18.02 -27.06
CA PRO A 215 -40.23 -16.68 -26.78
C PRO A 215 -39.20 -15.80 -26.06
N ALA A 216 -38.55 -16.34 -25.02
CA ALA A 216 -37.70 -15.57 -24.10
C ALA A 216 -36.43 -15.00 -24.74
N GLU A 217 -35.80 -15.70 -25.69
CA GLU A 217 -34.62 -15.15 -26.37
C GLU A 217 -34.95 -14.07 -27.40
N GLN A 218 -36.17 -14.07 -27.94
CA GLN A 218 -36.62 -13.06 -28.88
C GLN A 218 -37.00 -11.78 -28.14
N GLU A 219 -37.60 -11.91 -26.96
CA GLU A 219 -37.77 -10.82 -25.99
C GLU A 219 -36.43 -10.26 -25.50
N MET A 220 -35.44 -11.13 -25.21
CA MET A 220 -34.11 -10.66 -24.82
C MET A 220 -33.37 -9.94 -25.96
N ARG A 221 -33.56 -10.35 -27.21
CA ARG A 221 -33.02 -9.62 -28.37
C ARG A 221 -33.75 -8.30 -28.60
N ALA A 222 -35.08 -8.27 -28.47
CA ALA A 222 -35.88 -7.05 -28.57
C ALA A 222 -35.54 -6.04 -27.45
N ALA A 223 -35.39 -6.51 -26.22
CA ALA A 223 -34.96 -5.69 -25.09
C ALA A 223 -33.53 -5.15 -25.29
N LYS A 224 -32.62 -5.95 -25.88
CA LYS A 224 -31.27 -5.48 -26.24
C LYS A 224 -31.31 -4.39 -27.31
N THR A 225 -32.17 -4.50 -28.32
CA THR A 225 -32.34 -3.45 -29.34
C THR A 225 -32.96 -2.19 -28.76
N ASP A 226 -33.95 -2.32 -27.87
CA ASP A 226 -34.59 -1.18 -27.21
C ASP A 226 -33.62 -0.44 -26.29
N ILE A 227 -32.78 -1.15 -25.54
CA ILE A 227 -31.72 -0.55 -24.72
C ILE A 227 -30.70 0.21 -25.60
N ALA A 228 -30.35 -0.33 -26.77
CA ALA A 228 -29.45 0.34 -27.69
C ALA A 228 -30.06 1.62 -28.27
N LEU A 229 -31.36 1.58 -28.63
CA LEU A 229 -32.09 2.75 -29.11
C LEU A 229 -32.23 3.83 -28.02
N LEU A 230 -32.58 3.44 -26.79
CA LEU A 230 -32.65 4.35 -25.63
C LEU A 230 -31.31 5.01 -25.32
N LYS A 231 -30.19 4.26 -25.40
CA LYS A 231 -28.84 4.82 -25.23
C LYS A 231 -28.55 5.87 -26.30
N HIS A 232 -28.90 5.59 -27.55
CA HIS A 232 -28.70 6.51 -28.66
C HIS A 232 -29.57 7.78 -28.52
N GLU A 233 -30.82 7.63 -28.06
CA GLU A 233 -31.71 8.77 -27.83
C GLU A 233 -31.27 9.66 -26.66
N ILE A 234 -30.76 9.06 -25.57
CA ILE A 234 -30.17 9.80 -24.44
C ILE A 234 -28.94 10.60 -24.91
N GLU A 235 -28.12 10.01 -25.77
CA GLU A 235 -26.95 10.68 -26.36
C GLU A 235 -27.37 11.84 -27.29
N MET A 236 -28.34 11.61 -28.17
CA MET A 236 -28.91 12.65 -29.04
C MET A 236 -29.55 13.79 -28.25
N ASN A 237 -30.24 13.50 -27.15
CA ASN A 237 -30.80 14.53 -26.27
C ASN A 237 -29.72 15.30 -25.50
N ARG A 238 -28.59 14.65 -25.15
CA ARG A 238 -27.41 15.35 -24.60
C ARG A 238 -26.77 16.29 -25.64
N LEU A 239 -26.67 15.87 -26.91
CA LEU A 239 -26.19 16.71 -27.99
C LEU A 239 -27.14 17.88 -28.31
N ARG A 240 -28.46 17.64 -28.35
CA ARG A 240 -29.47 18.69 -28.52
C ARG A 240 -29.43 19.71 -27.38
N LYS A 241 -29.26 19.27 -26.13
CA LYS A 241 -29.06 20.18 -24.99
C LYS A 241 -27.81 21.05 -25.18
N ARG A 242 -26.68 20.48 -25.60
CA ARG A 242 -25.45 21.26 -25.90
C ARG A 242 -25.64 22.27 -27.04
N LEU A 243 -26.42 21.94 -28.07
CA LEU A 243 -26.72 22.85 -29.18
C LEU A 243 -27.68 23.98 -28.77
N MET A 244 -28.68 23.69 -27.93
CA MET A 244 -29.58 24.72 -27.37
C MET A 244 -28.84 25.66 -26.42
N SER A 245 -27.90 25.16 -25.62
CA SER A 245 -27.01 25.99 -24.78
C SER A 245 -26.11 26.93 -25.60
N ARG A 246 -25.81 26.56 -26.86
CA ARG A 246 -24.99 27.36 -27.79
C ARG A 246 -25.80 28.39 -28.58
N LYS A 247 -27.09 28.14 -28.84
CA LYS A 247 -28.00 29.04 -29.58
C LYS A 247 -28.59 30.18 -28.73
N MET A 248 -28.53 30.08 -27.40
CA MET A 248 -29.04 31.11 -26.46
C MET A 248 -28.00 32.20 -26.11
N ALA A 249 -26.79 32.17 -26.70
CA ALA A 249 -25.70 33.11 -26.41
C ALA A 249 -25.49 34.19 -27.51
N SER A 250 -26.42 34.34 -28.45
CA SER A 250 -26.37 35.39 -29.47
C SER A 250 -27.78 35.92 -29.72
N VAL A 251 -27.91 37.25 -29.79
CA VAL A 251 -29.14 38.07 -29.85
C VAL A 251 -29.66 38.52 -28.47
N VAL A 252 -29.21 39.70 -28.00
CA VAL A 252 -29.97 40.98 -27.96
C VAL A 252 -29.04 42.13 -27.47
N THR A 253 -29.26 43.31 -28.06
CA THR A 253 -28.51 44.58 -28.05
C THR A 253 -28.92 45.54 -26.90
N PHE A 254 -27.93 46.26 -26.33
CA PHE A 254 -27.77 47.41 -25.36
C PHE A 254 -28.81 48.58 -25.27
N PRO A 255 -28.67 49.67 -24.41
CA PRO A 255 -28.11 49.98 -23.04
C PRO A 255 -29.05 50.98 -22.21
N PRO A 256 -28.66 51.88 -21.22
CA PRO A 256 -27.47 52.07 -20.35
C PRO A 256 -27.75 52.30 -18.82
N LEU A 257 -26.63 52.35 -18.04
CA LEU A 257 -26.41 53.07 -16.77
C LEU A 257 -27.05 52.53 -15.46
N GLU A 258 -26.26 51.86 -14.63
CA GLU A 258 -25.69 52.42 -13.39
C GLU A 258 -24.81 51.35 -12.69
N GLU A 259 -23.57 51.71 -12.40
CA GLU A 259 -22.72 50.97 -11.46
C GLU A 259 -23.26 51.16 -10.03
N PRO A 260 -23.31 50.09 -9.23
CA PRO A 260 -22.31 50.05 -8.17
C PRO A 260 -21.76 48.65 -7.88
N ARG A 261 -20.43 48.59 -7.88
CA ARG A 261 -19.60 47.89 -6.88
C ARG A 261 -19.85 46.39 -6.70
N SER A 262 -18.94 45.64 -7.32
CA SER A 262 -18.38 44.35 -6.85
C SER A 262 -18.67 43.99 -5.39
N SER A 263 -19.42 42.90 -5.16
CA SER A 263 -19.11 41.84 -4.18
C SER A 263 -20.29 40.89 -3.94
N SER A 264 -20.27 39.65 -4.44
CA SER A 264 -21.00 38.51 -3.80
C SER A 264 -21.02 37.20 -4.62
N LEU A 265 -19.88 36.66 -5.06
CA LEU A 265 -19.87 35.26 -5.57
C LEU A 265 -18.66 34.42 -5.12
N THR A 266 -17.96 34.89 -4.10
CA THR A 266 -16.90 34.15 -3.37
C THR A 266 -17.32 33.78 -1.95
N LYS A 267 -18.57 34.07 -1.53
CA LYS A 267 -19.04 33.88 -0.15
C LYS A 267 -19.81 32.58 0.12
N HIS A 268 -20.14 31.78 -0.90
CA HIS A 268 -20.90 30.53 -0.70
C HIS A 268 -20.05 29.25 -0.54
N LEU A 269 -18.72 29.33 -0.56
CA LEU A 269 -17.82 28.22 -0.20
C LEU A 269 -17.12 28.43 1.16
N ARG A 270 -17.62 29.37 1.97
CA ARG A 270 -17.14 29.66 3.34
C ARG A 270 -18.25 29.50 4.37
N LYS A 271 -19.04 28.44 4.24
CA LYS A 271 -19.83 27.91 5.35
C LYS A 271 -19.37 26.49 5.55
N GLU A 272 -18.23 26.36 6.23
CA GLU A 272 -17.93 25.16 7.02
C GLU A 272 -19.12 25.01 7.96
N SER A 273 -20.07 24.16 7.56
CA SER A 273 -21.04 23.58 8.47
C SER A 273 -20.27 22.98 9.65
N ASP A 274 -20.83 23.16 10.84
CA ASP A 274 -20.26 22.84 12.16
C ASP A 274 -19.25 21.68 12.12
N PRO A 275 -18.12 21.77 12.87
CA PRO A 275 -17.12 20.72 12.91
C PRO A 275 -17.80 19.42 13.34
N SER A 276 -18.15 18.58 12.37
CA SER A 276 -18.76 17.29 12.64
C SER A 276 -17.77 16.57 13.54
N HIS A 277 -18.15 16.39 14.80
CA HIS A 277 -17.30 15.73 15.77
C HIS A 277 -16.86 14.39 15.18
N TYR A 278 -15.55 14.15 15.24
CA TYR A 278 -14.99 12.90 14.78
C TYR A 278 -15.67 11.75 15.53
N ASP A 279 -16.17 10.78 14.77
CA ASP A 279 -16.83 9.60 15.29
C ASP A 279 -15.87 8.42 15.16
N PRO A 280 -15.29 7.90 16.26
CA PRO A 280 -14.32 6.82 16.21
C PRO A 280 -14.88 5.55 15.55
N THR A 281 -16.19 5.31 15.65
CA THR A 281 -16.82 4.11 15.08
C THR A 281 -16.85 4.17 13.55
N THR A 282 -17.14 5.34 12.99
CA THR A 282 -17.19 5.53 11.53
C THR A 282 -15.80 5.84 10.96
N GLY A 283 -14.94 6.46 11.76
CA GLY A 283 -13.59 6.83 11.38
C GLY A 283 -13.51 7.96 10.37
N PHE A 284 -12.48 7.92 9.53
CA PHE A 284 -12.19 8.96 8.53
C PHE A 284 -11.73 8.35 7.21
N VAL A 285 -11.66 9.19 6.17
CA VAL A 285 -11.17 8.79 4.86
C VAL A 285 -10.03 9.71 4.44
N VAL A 286 -8.92 9.11 4.01
CA VAL A 286 -7.78 9.81 3.41
C VAL A 286 -7.89 9.68 1.90
N PHE A 287 -7.91 10.80 1.19
CA PHE A 287 -7.81 10.88 -0.26
C PHE A 287 -6.38 11.25 -0.63
N TYR A 288 -5.70 10.38 -1.36
CA TYR A 288 -4.39 10.62 -1.94
C TYR A 288 -4.60 11.13 -3.36
N ASP A 289 -4.44 12.43 -3.56
CA ASP A 289 -4.83 13.06 -4.82
C ASP A 289 -3.68 12.99 -5.84
N PHE A 290 -2.53 13.60 -5.54
CA PHE A 290 -1.37 13.62 -6.43
C PHE A 290 -0.05 13.94 -5.71
N LEU A 291 1.07 13.67 -6.38
CA LEU A 291 2.44 14.03 -6.02
C LEU A 291 2.99 15.03 -7.05
N LEU A 292 3.70 16.05 -6.58
CA LEU A 292 4.43 17.03 -7.42
C LEU A 292 5.90 17.10 -7.00
N GLY A 293 6.76 17.62 -7.86
CA GLY A 293 8.18 17.84 -7.56
C GLY A 293 9.00 16.56 -7.46
N LEU A 294 8.52 15.46 -8.06
CA LEU A 294 9.26 14.20 -8.15
C LEU A 294 10.45 14.37 -9.11
N CYS A 295 11.47 13.53 -8.95
CA CYS A 295 12.54 13.43 -9.93
C CYS A 295 11.97 13.09 -11.32
N PRO A 296 12.28 13.84 -12.38
CA PRO A 296 11.77 13.58 -13.74
C PRO A 296 12.18 12.23 -14.33
N SER A 297 13.21 11.60 -13.74
CA SER A 297 13.67 10.28 -14.12
C SER A 297 12.82 9.13 -13.55
N TYR A 298 11.94 9.43 -12.58
CA TYR A 298 11.01 8.44 -12.05
C TYR A 298 9.95 8.09 -13.09
N ARG A 299 9.66 6.79 -13.22
CA ARG A 299 8.73 6.27 -14.23
C ARG A 299 7.43 5.78 -13.62
N VAL A 300 7.53 5.09 -12.48
CA VAL A 300 6.39 4.55 -11.73
C VAL A 300 6.63 4.81 -10.26
N CYS A 301 5.61 5.26 -9.54
CA CYS A 301 5.66 5.38 -8.09
C CYS A 301 4.45 4.75 -7.40
N ARG A 302 4.58 4.41 -6.13
CA ARG A 302 3.48 4.00 -5.25
C ARG A 302 3.74 4.49 -3.84
N LEU A 303 2.66 4.58 -3.04
CA LEU A 303 2.75 4.85 -1.62
C LEU A 303 2.47 3.58 -0.81
N MET A 304 3.29 3.32 0.19
CA MET A 304 2.94 2.44 1.30
C MET A 304 2.56 3.30 2.50
N VAL A 305 1.45 2.98 3.15
CA VAL A 305 0.82 3.82 4.17
C VAL A 305 0.60 2.99 5.42
N GLY A 306 1.05 3.46 6.57
CA GLY A 306 0.71 2.87 7.87
C GLY A 306 0.25 3.94 8.85
N ILE A 307 -0.57 3.54 9.80
CA ILE A 307 -0.99 4.37 10.92
C ILE A 307 -0.16 3.94 12.12
N TYR A 308 0.44 4.89 12.82
CA TYR A 308 1.37 4.61 13.92
C TYR A 308 1.01 5.42 15.14
N SER A 309 1.15 4.81 16.32
CA SER A 309 1.24 5.50 17.60
C SER A 309 2.67 5.32 18.12
N GLY A 310 3.49 6.37 18.01
CA GLY A 310 4.94 6.25 18.20
C GLY A 310 5.56 5.31 17.18
N ASP A 311 6.20 4.22 17.65
CA ASP A 311 6.77 3.17 16.79
C ASP A 311 5.84 1.98 16.52
N VAL A 312 4.65 1.96 17.13
CA VAL A 312 3.71 0.84 16.99
C VAL A 312 2.76 1.10 15.83
N CYS A 313 2.76 0.20 14.84
CA CYS A 313 1.82 0.23 13.73
C CYS A 313 0.43 -0.24 14.18
N LEU A 314 -0.56 0.64 14.05
CA LEU A 314 -1.97 0.37 14.32
C LEU A 314 -2.57 -0.33 13.09
N GLY A 315 -2.44 -1.66 13.04
CA GLY A 315 -2.91 -2.50 11.95
C GLY A 315 -1.85 -2.79 10.88
N SER A 316 -2.26 -3.43 9.78
CA SER A 316 -1.37 -3.73 8.66
C SER A 316 -1.17 -2.49 7.75
N PRO A 317 0.06 -2.16 7.32
CA PRO A 317 0.26 -1.13 6.32
C PRO A 317 -0.50 -1.43 5.01
N SER A 318 -1.12 -0.40 4.45
CA SER A 318 -1.80 -0.44 3.16
C SER A 318 -0.83 -0.06 2.04
N ILE A 319 -0.86 -0.81 0.93
CA ILE A 319 -0.07 -0.53 -0.26
C ILE A 319 -1.01 0.02 -1.33
N LEU A 320 -0.81 1.28 -1.72
CA LEU A 320 -1.62 1.91 -2.76
C LEU A 320 -1.20 1.41 -4.16
N PRO A 321 -2.11 1.45 -5.15
CA PRO A 321 -1.79 1.05 -6.52
C PRO A 321 -0.59 1.84 -7.10
N PRO A 322 0.28 1.21 -7.89
CA PRO A 322 1.34 1.91 -8.61
C PRO A 322 0.73 2.81 -9.69
N VAL A 323 1.32 3.99 -9.84
CA VAL A 323 0.93 5.01 -10.82
C VAL A 323 2.14 5.47 -11.62
N TYR A 324 1.92 5.82 -12.88
CA TYR A 324 2.96 6.36 -13.74
C TYR A 324 3.29 7.81 -13.36
N CYS A 325 4.57 8.13 -13.45
CA CYS A 325 5.06 9.48 -13.28
C CYS A 325 5.12 10.16 -14.66
N ASP A 326 4.61 11.37 -14.75
CA ASP A 326 4.72 12.22 -15.93
C ASP A 326 5.73 13.34 -15.65
N SER A 327 6.52 13.71 -16.65
CA SER A 327 7.35 14.92 -16.59
C SER A 327 6.58 16.10 -17.15
N VAL A 328 6.56 17.23 -16.44
CA VAL A 328 5.98 18.48 -16.93
C VAL A 328 7.08 19.54 -16.92
N SER A 329 7.22 20.24 -18.04
CA SER A 329 8.05 21.44 -18.10
C SER A 329 7.38 22.56 -17.31
N SER A 330 7.97 22.91 -16.16
CA SER A 330 7.55 24.04 -15.34
C SER A 330 8.42 25.26 -15.68
N PRO A 331 7.82 26.41 -16.05
CA PRO A 331 8.59 27.61 -16.41
C PRO A 331 9.38 28.22 -15.23
N ARG A 332 9.12 27.78 -13.98
CA ARG A 332 9.78 28.29 -12.77
C ARG A 332 10.84 27.35 -12.18
N HIS A 333 10.76 26.05 -12.45
CA HIS A 333 11.57 25.04 -11.73
C HIS A 333 12.18 23.95 -12.63
N GLY A 334 12.15 24.11 -13.95
CA GLY A 334 12.66 23.11 -14.88
C GLY A 334 11.66 21.98 -15.12
N GLU A 335 12.11 20.83 -15.62
CA GLU A 335 11.28 19.63 -15.71
C GLU A 335 11.04 19.08 -14.30
N GLU A 336 9.78 18.97 -13.90
CA GLU A 336 9.38 18.39 -12.63
C GLU A 336 8.49 17.17 -12.87
N GLY A 337 8.76 16.08 -12.17
CA GLY A 337 7.93 14.89 -12.18
C GLY A 337 6.64 15.10 -11.37
N LYS A 338 5.53 14.56 -11.86
CA LYS A 338 4.24 14.51 -11.19
C LYS A 338 3.66 13.10 -11.25
N ALA A 339 2.77 12.78 -10.32
CA ALA A 339 1.99 11.53 -10.39
C ALA A 339 0.59 11.75 -9.82
N ILE A 340 -0.43 11.26 -10.51
CA ILE A 340 -1.82 11.33 -10.04
C ILE A 340 -2.16 10.00 -9.36
N LEU A 341 -2.43 10.05 -8.05
CA LEU A 341 -2.73 8.86 -7.24
C LEU A 341 -4.22 8.52 -7.27
N ALA A 342 -5.07 9.55 -7.17
CA ALA A 342 -6.53 9.47 -7.22
C ALA A 342 -7.14 8.28 -6.43
N THR A 343 -6.56 7.94 -5.29
CA THR A 343 -6.93 6.78 -4.48
C THR A 343 -7.45 7.25 -3.13
N LYS A 344 -8.42 6.54 -2.56
CA LYS A 344 -8.91 6.82 -1.21
C LYS A 344 -8.80 5.60 -0.31
N GLN A 345 -8.57 5.84 0.97
CA GLN A 345 -8.45 4.82 1.99
C GLN A 345 -9.37 5.16 3.15
N ALA A 346 -10.33 4.29 3.43
CA ALA A 346 -11.13 4.36 4.64
C ALA A 346 -10.33 3.84 5.83
N VAL A 347 -10.45 4.53 6.95
CA VAL A 347 -9.75 4.24 8.20
C VAL A 347 -10.80 4.21 9.33
N PRO A 348 -11.44 3.05 9.56
CA PRO A 348 -12.42 2.88 10.63
C PRO A 348 -11.74 2.70 12.00
N GLU A 349 -12.51 2.86 13.07
CA GLU A 349 -12.17 2.39 14.43
C GLU A 349 -10.90 2.97 15.08
N VAL A 350 -10.40 4.12 14.62
CA VAL A 350 -9.23 4.77 15.22
C VAL A 350 -9.64 5.62 16.42
N GLN A 351 -9.08 5.33 17.59
CA GLN A 351 -9.32 6.14 18.77
C GLN A 351 -8.60 7.49 18.67
N PRO A 352 -9.23 8.62 19.05
CA PRO A 352 -8.60 9.93 18.93
C PRO A 352 -7.42 10.08 19.90
N ALA A 353 -6.23 10.27 19.36
CA ALA A 353 -5.04 10.57 20.16
C ALA A 353 -4.01 11.37 19.34
N SER A 354 -3.46 12.42 19.95
CA SER A 354 -2.42 13.26 19.34
C SER A 354 -1.12 12.52 18.98
N SER A 355 -0.85 11.38 19.65
CA SER A 355 0.28 10.50 19.33
C SER A 355 0.13 9.76 18.01
N ILE A 356 -1.09 9.69 17.46
CA ILE A 356 -1.38 8.94 16.24
C ILE A 356 -0.96 9.75 15.02
N SER A 357 -0.21 9.09 14.14
CA SER A 357 0.32 9.66 12.93
C SER A 357 0.17 8.73 11.74
N LEU A 358 -0.07 9.33 10.58
CA LEU A 358 -0.01 8.69 9.29
C LEU A 358 1.44 8.75 8.80
N VAL A 359 2.07 7.59 8.63
CA VAL A 359 3.42 7.46 8.07
C VAL A 359 3.30 6.84 6.70
N MET A 360 3.91 7.48 5.71
CA MET A 360 3.83 7.07 4.32
C MET A 360 5.24 6.93 3.75
N GLN A 361 5.46 5.90 2.95
CA GLN A 361 6.72 5.68 2.25
C GLN A 361 6.47 5.76 0.74
N LEU A 362 7.23 6.62 0.07
CA LEU A 362 7.25 6.73 -1.37
C LEU A 362 8.23 5.70 -1.94
N GLN A 363 7.71 4.83 -2.80
CA GLN A 363 8.52 3.93 -3.61
C GLN A 363 8.42 4.35 -5.07
N ALA A 364 9.54 4.38 -5.79
CA ALA A 364 9.56 4.69 -7.21
C ALA A 364 10.63 3.90 -7.97
N SER A 365 10.33 3.60 -9.23
CA SER A 365 11.26 3.10 -10.23
C SER A 365 11.72 4.23 -11.15
N GLY A 366 12.79 4.00 -11.89
CA GLY A 366 13.56 5.03 -12.58
C GLY A 366 14.51 5.74 -11.62
N GLY A 367 15.20 6.75 -12.14
CA GLY A 367 16.28 7.44 -11.43
C GLY A 367 17.46 6.55 -11.09
N TYR A 368 18.49 7.16 -10.52
CA TYR A 368 19.75 6.48 -10.26
C TYR A 368 19.88 6.08 -8.79
N ASP A 369 20.55 4.96 -8.54
CA ASP A 369 21.02 4.62 -7.20
C ASP A 369 22.30 5.38 -6.86
N ILE A 370 22.86 5.11 -5.69
CA ILE A 370 24.12 5.71 -5.22
C ILE A 370 25.33 5.37 -6.10
N TYR A 371 25.21 4.34 -6.95
CA TYR A 371 26.24 3.88 -7.88
C TYR A 371 26.03 4.40 -9.31
N GLY A 372 24.97 5.16 -9.54
CA GLY A 372 24.65 5.71 -10.86
C GLY A 372 23.95 4.72 -11.79
N TYR A 373 23.49 3.57 -11.30
CA TYR A 373 22.69 2.63 -12.09
C TYR A 373 21.22 3.01 -12.04
N GLU A 374 20.53 2.87 -13.17
CA GLU A 374 19.09 3.11 -13.21
C GLU A 374 18.35 2.03 -12.41
N VAL A 375 17.51 2.48 -11.47
CA VAL A 375 16.70 1.59 -10.64
C VAL A 375 15.47 1.17 -11.42
N THR A 376 15.39 -0.10 -11.83
CA THR A 376 14.27 -0.59 -12.66
C THR A 376 13.05 -1.06 -11.86
N HIS A 377 13.22 -1.35 -10.57
CA HIS A 377 12.15 -1.81 -9.68
C HIS A 377 11.65 -0.69 -8.75
N LEU A 378 10.51 -0.89 -8.09
CA LEU A 378 9.98 0.05 -7.09
C LEU A 378 10.83 0.02 -5.83
N ALA A 379 11.81 0.92 -5.75
CA ALA A 379 12.67 1.07 -4.58
C ALA A 379 12.17 2.19 -3.67
N PRO A 380 12.42 2.11 -2.35
CA PRO A 380 12.08 3.20 -1.45
C PRO A 380 12.93 4.44 -1.77
N ARG A 381 12.27 5.60 -1.92
CA ARG A 381 12.91 6.87 -2.26
C ARG A 381 12.81 7.91 -1.14
N GLY A 382 11.68 7.92 -0.44
CA GLY A 382 11.45 8.87 0.63
C GLY A 382 10.26 8.47 1.51
N TRP A 383 9.96 9.30 2.49
CA TRP A 383 8.88 9.07 3.43
C TRP A 383 8.28 10.37 3.95
N LEU A 384 7.09 10.27 4.55
CA LEU A 384 6.33 11.39 5.07
C LEU A 384 5.70 10.99 6.40
N LYS A 385 5.49 11.98 7.26
CA LYS A 385 4.75 11.83 8.52
C LYS A 385 3.74 12.97 8.68
N LEU A 386 2.55 12.64 9.16
CA LEU A 386 1.47 13.58 9.46
C LEU A 386 0.76 13.16 10.74
N HIS A 387 0.61 14.05 11.72
CA HIS A 387 -0.30 13.78 12.85
C HIS A 387 -1.76 13.82 12.39
N LEU A 388 -2.53 12.82 12.77
CA LEU A 388 -3.94 12.73 12.38
C LEU A 388 -4.86 13.52 13.31
N PHE A 389 -4.45 13.70 14.58
CA PHE A 389 -5.21 14.43 15.59
C PHE A 389 -4.41 15.61 16.14
N ASP A 390 -5.11 16.71 16.44
CA ASP A 390 -4.52 17.88 17.12
C ASP A 390 -4.33 17.62 18.63
N HIS A 391 -3.76 18.59 19.36
CA HIS A 391 -3.59 18.50 20.83
C HIS A 391 -4.90 18.39 21.61
N HIS A 392 -6.03 18.72 20.99
CA HIS A 392 -7.36 18.58 21.57
C HIS A 392 -8.01 17.24 21.17
N ASN A 393 -7.23 16.31 20.60
CA ASN A 393 -7.68 15.02 20.08
C ASN A 393 -8.79 15.15 19.02
N ARG A 394 -8.76 16.21 18.21
CA ARG A 394 -9.68 16.40 17.08
C ARG A 394 -8.98 16.04 15.79
N LEU A 395 -9.70 15.34 14.91
CA LEU A 395 -9.18 14.97 13.59
C LEU A 395 -8.84 16.23 12.78
N ILE A 396 -7.64 16.27 12.18
CA ILE A 396 -7.24 17.36 11.29
C ILE A 396 -7.87 17.20 9.89
N THR A 397 -9.13 17.59 9.77
CA THR A 397 -9.84 17.59 8.48
C THR A 397 -9.39 18.74 7.59
N GLY A 398 -9.21 18.51 6.30
CA GLY A 398 -8.80 19.56 5.36
C GLY A 398 -8.05 19.04 4.14
N ARG A 399 -7.42 19.98 3.43
CA ARG A 399 -6.57 19.73 2.26
C ARG A 399 -5.12 20.02 2.63
N TRP A 400 -4.30 18.99 2.66
CA TRP A 400 -2.95 19.05 3.20
C TRP A 400 -1.91 18.76 2.12
N LYS A 401 -0.83 19.55 2.10
CA LYS A 401 0.38 19.25 1.34
C LYS A 401 1.54 18.96 2.28
N ILE A 402 2.30 17.91 2.00
CA ILE A 402 3.31 17.38 2.92
C ILE A 402 4.59 17.10 2.13
N PRO A 403 5.75 17.65 2.54
CA PRO A 403 7.02 17.40 1.87
C PRO A 403 7.50 15.97 2.09
N VAL A 404 8.04 15.35 1.04
CA VAL A 404 8.67 14.02 1.10
C VAL A 404 10.08 14.17 1.66
N ARG A 405 10.41 13.42 2.71
CA ARG A 405 11.71 13.45 3.39
C ARG A 405 12.59 12.30 2.94
N LEU A 406 13.91 12.50 2.99
CA LEU A 406 14.89 11.45 2.71
C LEU A 406 14.83 10.31 3.75
N LEU A 407 15.16 9.11 3.30
CA LEU A 407 15.26 7.91 4.14
C LEU A 407 16.43 8.01 5.14
N PRO A 408 16.41 7.22 6.24
CA PRO A 408 15.44 6.18 6.61
C PRO A 408 14.15 6.73 7.24
N ALA A 409 13.04 6.00 7.05
CA ALA A 409 11.78 6.30 7.72
C ALA A 409 11.84 5.92 9.21
N LYS A 410 11.43 6.83 10.09
CA LYS A 410 11.43 6.63 11.55
C LYS A 410 10.10 7.10 12.16
N PRO A 411 9.14 6.19 12.38
CA PRO A 411 7.82 6.55 12.92
C PRO A 411 7.86 7.24 14.29
N SER A 412 8.78 6.89 15.18
CA SER A 412 8.97 7.54 16.49
C SER A 412 9.37 9.01 16.44
N MET A 413 9.97 9.49 15.36
CA MET A 413 10.48 10.87 15.30
C MET A 413 9.37 11.89 15.50
N THR A 414 9.64 12.93 16.27
CA THR A 414 8.72 14.07 16.41
C THR A 414 8.60 14.84 15.10
N MET A 415 7.53 15.61 14.90
CA MET A 415 7.39 16.43 13.68
C MET A 415 8.53 17.44 13.51
N ALA A 416 9.10 17.95 14.61
CA ALA A 416 10.25 18.85 14.56
C ALA A 416 11.49 18.15 13.97
N GLU A 417 11.76 16.91 14.42
CA GLU A 417 12.85 16.10 13.89
C GLU A 417 12.63 15.71 12.44
N VAL A 418 11.40 15.32 12.07
CA VAL A 418 11.05 15.03 10.66
C VAL A 418 11.24 16.25 9.78
N ASN A 419 10.91 17.45 10.27
CA ASN A 419 11.10 18.69 9.53
C ASN A 419 12.57 19.08 9.36
N ALA A 420 13.46 18.59 10.23
CA ALA A 420 14.90 18.75 10.09
C ALA A 420 15.52 17.81 9.04
N VAL A 421 14.83 16.71 8.68
CA VAL A 421 15.29 15.82 7.59
C VAL A 421 15.17 16.56 6.25
N PRO A 422 16.19 16.51 5.38
CA PRO A 422 16.12 17.14 4.06
C PRO A 422 14.95 16.60 3.23
N GLN A 423 14.35 17.48 2.43
CA GLN A 423 13.32 17.10 1.46
C GLN A 423 13.98 16.33 0.31
N LEU A 424 13.29 15.29 -0.18
CA LEU A 424 13.65 14.56 -1.38
C LEU A 424 13.27 15.43 -2.59
N ASP A 425 14.27 16.00 -3.26
CA ASP A 425 14.09 16.97 -4.33
C ASP A 425 13.13 18.10 -3.88
N ASN A 426 12.09 18.37 -4.66
CA ASN A 426 10.98 19.26 -4.30
C ASN A 426 9.69 18.45 -4.08
N ALA A 427 9.80 17.16 -3.77
CA ALA A 427 8.66 16.26 -3.81
C ALA A 427 7.66 16.56 -2.68
N GLU A 428 6.39 16.70 -3.03
CA GLU A 428 5.29 16.98 -2.11
C GLU A 428 4.07 16.10 -2.42
N LEU A 429 3.47 15.54 -1.37
CA LEU A 429 2.21 14.80 -1.43
C LEU A 429 1.03 15.72 -1.12
N TYR A 430 0.01 15.69 -1.97
CA TYR A 430 -1.23 16.42 -1.82
C TYR A 430 -2.35 15.43 -1.47
N LEU A 431 -2.96 15.63 -0.30
CA LEU A 431 -3.99 14.73 0.23
C LEU A 431 -5.14 15.48 0.90
N ARG A 432 -6.27 14.80 1.09
CA ARG A 432 -7.41 15.32 1.85
C ARG A 432 -7.78 14.35 2.96
N ILE A 433 -8.02 14.89 4.15
CA ILE A 433 -8.55 14.13 5.28
C ILE A 433 -9.94 14.65 5.55
N VAL A 434 -10.91 13.74 5.55
CA VAL A 434 -12.32 14.09 5.75
C VAL A 434 -12.97 13.08 6.68
N SER A 435 -13.96 13.53 7.45
CA SER A 435 -14.80 12.62 8.22
C SER A 435 -15.49 11.64 7.28
N ALA A 436 -15.67 10.38 7.71
CA ALA A 436 -16.29 9.35 6.89
C ALA A 436 -17.68 9.74 6.38
N ARG A 437 -18.44 10.54 7.15
CA ARG A 437 -19.77 11.07 6.76
C ARG A 437 -19.72 11.97 5.54
N GLN A 438 -18.60 12.65 5.31
CA GLN A 438 -18.41 13.58 4.18
C GLN A 438 -17.66 12.92 3.00
N ALA A 439 -17.28 11.64 3.12
CA ALA A 439 -16.45 10.97 2.14
C ALA A 439 -17.12 10.85 0.76
N GLU A 440 -18.43 10.62 0.70
CA GLU A 440 -19.17 10.54 -0.56
C GLU A 440 -19.18 11.87 -1.32
N ILE A 441 -19.50 12.96 -0.60
CA ILE A 441 -19.48 14.32 -1.16
C ILE A 441 -18.08 14.64 -1.69
N GLN A 442 -17.04 14.33 -0.92
CA GLN A 442 -15.65 14.61 -1.28
C GLN A 442 -15.10 13.71 -2.40
N SER A 443 -15.69 12.53 -2.59
CA SER A 443 -15.38 11.64 -3.73
C SER A 443 -15.80 12.23 -5.07
N SER A 444 -16.81 13.13 -5.09
CA SER A 444 -17.28 13.79 -6.31
C SER A 444 -16.43 14.99 -6.74
N VAL A 445 -15.52 15.46 -5.88
CA VAL A 445 -14.67 16.63 -6.16
C VAL A 445 -13.58 16.24 -7.16
N PRO A 446 -13.45 16.95 -8.30
CA PRO A 446 -12.47 16.61 -9.32
C PRO A 446 -11.03 16.84 -8.82
N ILE A 447 -10.17 15.86 -9.09
CA ILE A 447 -8.75 15.92 -8.78
C ILE A 447 -8.04 16.63 -9.93
N SER A 448 -7.43 17.78 -9.64
CA SER A 448 -6.68 18.56 -10.62
C SER A 448 -5.46 19.20 -9.97
N ILE A 449 -4.31 19.10 -10.65
CA ILE A 449 -3.04 19.67 -10.19
C ILE A 449 -3.09 21.20 -10.17
N ASN A 450 -3.91 21.81 -11.02
CA ASN A 450 -4.11 23.28 -11.04
C ASN A 450 -4.66 23.81 -9.71
N ASN A 451 -5.28 22.94 -8.93
CA ASN A 451 -5.81 23.26 -7.63
C ASN A 451 -4.76 23.13 -6.51
N ALA A 452 -3.49 22.84 -6.79
CA ALA A 452 -2.44 22.68 -5.77
C ALA A 452 -2.38 23.86 -4.78
N GLY A 453 -2.67 25.09 -5.22
CA GLY A 453 -2.69 26.30 -4.38
C GLY A 453 -3.74 26.31 -3.26
N ILE A 454 -4.73 25.40 -3.27
CA ILE A 454 -5.72 25.29 -2.20
C ILE A 454 -5.29 24.38 -1.04
N TYR A 455 -4.18 23.63 -1.21
CA TYR A 455 -3.63 22.74 -0.18
C TYR A 455 -2.66 23.51 0.70
N GLN A 456 -2.73 23.25 2.00
CA GLN A 456 -1.95 23.96 3.01
C GLN A 456 -1.04 23.00 3.76
N TYR A 457 0.04 23.52 4.35
CA TYR A 457 0.84 22.69 5.26
C TYR A 457 0.04 22.43 6.55
N PRO A 458 0.17 21.24 7.15
CA PRO A 458 -0.45 20.93 8.43
C PRO A 458 -0.01 21.92 9.52
N PRO A 459 -0.88 22.23 10.49
CA PRO A 459 -0.53 23.11 11.60
C PRO A 459 0.63 22.51 12.40
N VAL A 460 1.68 23.31 12.62
CA VAL A 460 2.82 22.91 13.46
C VAL A 460 2.37 22.93 14.91
N GLN A 461 2.40 21.76 15.54
CA GLN A 461 2.12 21.56 16.95
C GLN A 461 3.25 22.17 17.79
N THR A 462 3.06 23.40 18.30
CA THR A 462 3.95 23.98 19.30
C THR A 462 3.54 23.49 20.69
N PRO A 463 4.45 22.86 21.45
CA PRO A 463 4.18 22.58 22.86
C PRO A 463 3.90 23.92 23.56
N ARG A 464 2.72 24.07 24.17
CA ARG A 464 2.51 25.15 25.12
C ARG A 464 3.51 24.94 26.27
N PRO A 465 4.26 25.98 26.69
CA PRO A 465 4.97 25.88 27.95
C PRO A 465 3.95 25.56 29.06
N PRO A 466 4.31 24.73 30.05
CA PRO A 466 3.45 24.52 31.21
C PRO A 466 3.13 25.89 31.80
N VAL A 467 1.84 26.17 31.95
CA VAL A 467 1.36 27.32 32.70
C VAL A 467 1.92 27.15 34.11
N ASP A 468 2.82 28.07 34.48
CA ASP A 468 3.42 28.10 35.80
C ASP A 468 2.34 27.99 36.87
N MET A 469 2.65 27.17 37.87
CA MET A 469 1.93 27.10 39.12
C MET A 469 1.75 28.52 39.65
N GLN A 470 0.48 28.85 39.82
CA GLN A 470 -0.07 29.94 40.56
C GLN A 470 0.61 30.05 41.94
N GLU A 471 1.64 30.89 42.05
CA GLU A 471 2.04 31.47 43.32
C GLU A 471 0.95 32.46 43.72
N SER A 472 0.12 31.99 44.65
CA SER A 472 -0.78 32.80 45.45
C SER A 472 0.01 33.89 46.17
N HIS A 473 -0.03 35.10 45.65
CA HIS A 473 0.16 36.29 46.47
C HIS A 473 -1.18 37.01 46.62
N GLU A 474 -1.67 36.96 47.86
CA GLU A 474 -2.84 37.65 48.37
C GLU A 474 -2.83 39.14 48.02
N ALA A 475 -4.04 39.61 47.72
CA ALA A 475 -4.36 41.00 47.46
C ALA A 475 -4.06 41.91 48.66
N VAL A 476 -3.43 43.05 48.38
CA VAL A 476 -3.64 44.28 49.15
C VAL A 476 -4.28 45.32 48.24
N ARG A 477 -5.49 45.71 48.63
CA ARG A 477 -6.34 46.78 48.08
C ARG A 477 -5.55 48.09 47.95
N SER A 478 -5.77 48.92 46.94
CA SER A 478 -6.81 49.96 46.95
C SER A 478 -6.70 50.87 45.71
N PRO A 479 -7.70 51.72 45.42
CA PRO A 479 -8.17 52.00 44.07
C PRO A 479 -7.88 53.41 43.52
N ASP A 480 -8.35 53.59 42.29
CA ASP A 480 -8.86 54.83 41.68
C ASP A 480 -7.93 55.77 40.89
N VAL A 481 -8.60 56.31 39.86
CA VAL A 481 -8.42 57.63 39.21
C VAL A 481 -7.70 57.64 37.85
N GLN A 482 -8.56 57.53 36.83
CA GLN A 482 -8.74 58.49 35.73
C GLN A 482 -7.61 58.82 34.74
N SER A 483 -8.01 58.68 33.48
CA SER A 483 -7.95 59.71 32.43
C SER A 483 -6.71 59.89 31.57
N GLU A 484 -7.07 60.00 30.29
CA GLU A 484 -6.47 60.74 29.19
C GLU A 484 -5.20 60.20 28.52
N LEU A 485 -5.30 59.76 27.26
CA LEU A 485 -5.46 60.52 26.01
C LEU A 485 -4.11 61.07 25.52
N VAL A 486 -3.98 61.05 24.18
CA VAL A 486 -3.04 61.80 23.35
C VAL A 486 -1.77 61.06 22.91
N HIS A 487 -1.95 60.42 21.75
CA HIS A 487 -1.24 60.69 20.49
C HIS A 487 0.30 60.64 20.42
N ALA A 488 0.71 59.89 19.39
CA ALA A 488 1.69 60.28 18.36
C ALA A 488 3.14 60.40 18.84
N SER A 489 4.17 60.10 18.05
CA SER A 489 4.33 59.57 16.71
C SER A 489 5.86 59.44 16.59
N THR A 490 6.31 58.36 15.98
CA THR A 490 7.43 58.32 15.03
C THR A 490 8.63 59.23 15.29
N PHE A 491 9.82 58.67 15.54
CA PHE A 491 10.89 58.86 14.55
C PHE A 491 12.03 57.85 14.66
N ASN A 492 12.54 57.57 13.46
CA ASN A 492 13.54 56.62 13.05
C ASN A 492 14.99 57.06 13.38
N GLN A 493 15.91 56.11 13.12
CA GLN A 493 17.34 56.25 12.78
C GLN A 493 18.32 56.45 13.94
N ARG A 494 19.57 55.99 13.90
CA ARG A 494 20.40 55.07 13.09
C ARG A 494 21.84 55.23 13.69
N LEU A 495 22.77 54.35 13.31
CA LEU A 495 24.23 54.44 13.57
C LEU A 495 24.69 54.14 15.02
N VAL A 496 25.85 53.56 15.33
CA VAL A 496 26.95 52.95 14.56
C VAL A 496 27.83 52.15 15.53
N ASN A 497 28.56 51.18 14.97
CA ASN A 497 29.73 50.47 15.48
C ASN A 497 30.59 51.16 16.55
N THR A 498 31.17 50.34 17.43
CA THR A 498 32.60 50.30 17.81
C THR A 498 32.82 49.02 18.64
N ALA A 499 33.60 48.06 18.14
CA ALA A 499 35.04 47.88 18.37
C ALA A 499 35.38 47.10 19.66
N SER A 500 35.88 45.87 19.49
CA SER A 500 37.18 45.39 20.00
C SER A 500 37.52 44.07 19.33
#